data_AF-M0AUI6-F1
#
_entry.id   AF-M0AUI6-F1
#
_cell.length_a   1.000
_cell.length_b   1.000
_cell.length_c   1.000
_cell.angle_alpha   90.00
_cell.angle_beta   90.00
_cell.angle_gamma   90.00
#
_symmetry.space_group_name_H-M   'P 1'
#
loop_
_entity.id
_entity.type
_entity.pdbx_description
1 polymer ?
#
loop_
_entity_poly.entity_id
_entity_poly.type
_entity_poly.pdbx_seq_one_letter_code
_entity_poly.pdbx_strand_id
1 'polypeptide(L)' 'MIKHREQTSLQKAHNARMDGDNYNQRWMSETGFSQLKDDDGEKLRSRSWHGQFRELTRKCIVHNLTQAAS' A
#
# COMPACT_ATOMS: atom_id res chain seq x y z
N MET A 1 -10.81 -4.34 9.20
CA MET A 1 -10.82 -5.77 9.59
C MET A 1 -11.49 -6.62 8.52
N ILE A 2 -10.77 -7.57 7.89
CA ILE A 2 -11.44 -8.58 7.06
C ILE A 2 -12.16 -9.55 8.01
N LYS A 3 -13.50 -9.58 7.99
CA LYS A 3 -14.30 -10.31 9.00
C LYS A 3 -14.59 -11.78 8.64
N HIS A 4 -14.57 -12.13 7.35
CA HIS A 4 -15.08 -13.42 6.85
C HIS A 4 -13.99 -14.22 6.12
N ARG A 5 -12.79 -14.29 6.71
CA ARG A 5 -11.65 -15.04 6.14
C ARG A 5 -10.73 -15.51 7.26
N GLU A 6 -10.24 -16.75 7.16
CA GLU A 6 -9.16 -17.25 8.01
C GLU A 6 -7.88 -16.44 7.80
N GLN A 7 -7.25 -16.02 8.90
CA GLN A 7 -6.12 -15.09 8.88
C GLN A 7 -4.90 -15.67 9.56
N THR A 8 -3.76 -15.49 8.91
CA THR A 8 -2.44 -15.71 9.50
C THR A 8 -2.21 -14.73 10.66
N SER A 9 -1.26 -15.04 11.54
CA SER A 9 -0.86 -14.15 12.65
C SER A 9 -0.49 -12.75 12.17
N LEU A 10 0.24 -12.66 11.05
CA LEU A 10 0.63 -11.39 10.43
C LEU A 10 -0.60 -10.58 9.95
N GLN A 11 -1.58 -11.24 9.34
CA GLN A 11 -2.81 -10.60 8.87
C GLN A 11 -3.66 -10.09 10.03
N LYS A 12 -3.72 -10.83 11.15
CA LYS A 12 -4.38 -10.38 12.38
C LYS A 12 -3.70 -9.13 12.95
N ALA A 13 -2.37 -9.13 13.02
CA ALA A 13 -1.61 -7.97 13.49
C ALA A 13 -1.79 -6.73 12.59
N HIS A 14 -1.89 -6.92 11.27
CA HIS A 14 -2.20 -5.83 10.34
C HIS A 14 -3.63 -5.33 10.52
N ASN A 15 -4.61 -6.23 10.68
CA ASN A 15 -6.00 -5.86 10.93
C ASN A 15 -6.19 -5.14 12.26
N ALA A 16 -5.43 -5.48 13.30
CA ALA A 16 -5.49 -4.83 14.61
C ALA A 16 -4.98 -3.38 14.58
N ARG A 17 -4.16 -3.00 13.58
CA ARG A 17 -3.71 -1.61 13.37
C ARG A 17 -4.71 -0.77 12.58
N MET A 18 -5.70 -1.40 11.94
CA MET A 18 -6.70 -0.68 11.16
C MET A 18 -7.86 -0.29 12.06
N ASP A 19 -8.26 0.98 11.95
CA ASP A 19 -9.47 1.49 12.59
C ASP A 19 -10.72 0.84 11.96
N GLY A 20 -11.66 0.43 12.81
CA GLY A 20 -12.92 -0.19 12.40
C GLY A 20 -13.80 0.78 11.61
N ASP A 21 -13.76 2.06 11.99
CA ASP A 21 -14.58 3.12 11.39
C ASP A 21 -14.10 3.50 9.99
N ASN A 22 -12.79 3.37 9.74
CA ASN A 22 -12.17 3.64 8.44
C ASN A 22 -12.01 2.39 7.57
N TYR A 23 -12.62 1.26 7.93
CA TYR A 23 -12.49 0.03 7.12
C TYR A 23 -13.04 0.19 5.71
N ASN A 24 -14.13 0.96 5.55
CA ASN A 24 -14.73 1.28 4.26
C ASN A 24 -13.84 2.17 3.37
N GLN A 25 -12.69 2.65 3.86
CA GLN A 25 -11.72 3.45 3.11
C GLN A 25 -10.53 2.62 2.59
N ARG A 26 -10.43 1.33 2.97
CA ARG A 26 -9.34 0.44 2.56
C ARG A 26 -9.17 0.36 1.04
N TRP A 27 -10.28 0.37 0.31
CA TRP A 27 -10.28 0.30 -1.15
C TRP A 27 -9.45 1.44 -1.78
N MET A 28 -9.41 2.63 -1.17
CA MET A 28 -8.64 3.76 -1.70
C MET A 28 -7.14 3.46 -1.72
N SER A 29 -6.62 2.81 -0.68
CA SER A 29 -5.22 2.36 -0.67
C SER A 29 -4.97 1.27 -1.71
N GLU A 30 -5.89 0.30 -1.85
CA GLU A 30 -5.76 -0.77 -2.85
C GLU A 30 -5.80 -0.24 -4.30
N THR A 31 -6.67 0.74 -4.57
CA THR A 31 -6.75 1.43 -5.86
C THR A 31 -5.48 2.23 -6.11
N GLY A 32 -5.02 3.05 -5.16
CA GLY A 32 -3.80 3.84 -5.31
C GLY A 32 -2.57 2.97 -5.54
N PHE A 33 -2.43 1.85 -4.83
CA PHE A 33 -1.33 0.91 -5.07
C PHE A 33 -1.46 0.16 -6.40
N SER A 34 -2.68 -0.09 -6.90
CA SER A 34 -2.88 -0.67 -8.23
C SER A 34 -2.45 0.30 -9.33
N GLN A 35 -2.85 1.58 -9.23
CA GLN A 35 -2.44 2.63 -10.17
C GLN A 35 -0.93 2.83 -10.16
N LEU A 36 -0.32 2.90 -8.97
CA LEU A 36 1.13 3.00 -8.82
C LEU A 36 1.86 1.87 -9.56
N LYS A 37 1.33 0.64 -9.50
CA LYS A 37 1.93 -0.51 -10.19
C LYS A 37 1.74 -0.45 -11.71
N ASP A 38 0.63 0.10 -12.17
CA ASP A 38 0.36 0.29 -13.60
C ASP A 38 1.32 1.34 -14.20
N ASP A 39 1.52 2.46 -13.49
CA ASP A 39 2.40 3.55 -13.92
C ASP A 39 3.89 3.21 -13.79
N ASP A 40 4.33 2.75 -12.62
CA ASP A 40 5.75 2.60 -12.27
C ASP A 40 6.26 1.15 -12.32
N GLY A 41 5.38 0.20 -12.64
CA GLY A 41 5.66 -1.23 -12.59
C GLY A 41 5.81 -1.78 -11.15
N GLU A 42 5.57 -3.09 -11.01
CA GLU A 42 5.60 -3.77 -9.70
C GLU A 42 7.01 -3.97 -9.12
N LYS A 43 8.04 -4.03 -9.98
CA LYS A 43 9.39 -4.42 -9.55
C LYS A 43 10.09 -3.31 -8.76
N LEU A 44 10.76 -3.71 -7.67
CA LEU A 44 11.72 -2.89 -6.93
C LEU A 44 13.15 -3.32 -7.29
N ARG A 45 14.04 -2.35 -7.45
CA ARG A 45 15.44 -2.57 -7.82
C ARG A 45 16.31 -2.92 -6.62
N SER A 46 15.98 -2.38 -5.44
CA SER A 46 16.80 -2.59 -4.27
C SER A 46 16.70 -4.04 -3.75
N ARG A 47 17.84 -4.59 -3.31
CA ARG A 47 17.94 -5.93 -2.72
C ARG A 47 17.91 -5.93 -1.20
N SER A 48 18.09 -4.78 -0.56
CA SER A 48 17.98 -4.65 0.89
C SER A 48 16.58 -4.21 1.27
N TRP A 49 16.07 -4.72 2.39
CA TRP A 49 14.73 -4.37 2.88
C TRP A 49 14.56 -2.85 3.06
N HIS A 50 15.56 -2.18 3.67
CA HIS A 50 15.51 -0.74 3.87
C HIS A 50 15.55 0.04 2.55
N GLY A 51 16.28 -0.46 1.55
CA GLY A 51 16.32 0.15 0.23
C GLY A 51 15.01 -0.04 -0.54
N GLN A 52 14.37 -1.20 -0.44
CA GLN A 52 13.04 -1.47 -1.02
C GLN A 52 11.99 -0.54 -0.41
N PHE A 53 12.03 -0.36 0.92
CA PHE A 53 11.14 0.57 1.62
C PHE A 53 11.30 2.00 1.08
N ARG A 54 12.53 2.51 1.00
CA ARG A 54 12.81 3.86 0.47
C ARG A 54 12.42 4.03 -0.99
N GLU A 55 12.64 3.01 -1.81
CA GLU A 55 12.25 3.01 -3.22
C GLU A 55 10.74 3.11 -3.37
N LEU A 56 9.98 2.28 -2.64
CA LEU A 56 8.52 2.32 -2.64
C LEU A 56 7.99 3.66 -2.14
N THR A 57 8.54 4.21 -1.04
CA THR A 57 8.14 5.53 -0.52
C THR A 57 8.31 6.62 -1.58
N ARG A 58 9.42 6.61 -2.33
CA ARG A 58 9.67 7.60 -3.39
C ARG A 58 8.67 7.46 -4.53
N LYS A 59 8.38 6.24 -5.01
CA LYS A 59 7.35 6.00 -6.02
C LYS A 59 6.01 6.61 -5.59
N CYS A 60 5.55 6.30 -4.37
CA CYS A 60 4.30 6.84 -3.85
C CYS A 60 4.28 8.37 -3.77
N ILE A 61 5.37 9.00 -3.32
CA ILE A 61 5.47 10.47 -3.25
C ILE A 61 5.36 11.07 -4.64
N VAL A 62 6.13 10.55 -5.61
CA VAL A 62 6.12 11.07 -6.98
C VAL A 62 4.75 10.90 -7.62
N HIS A 63 4.14 9.71 -7.53
CA HIS A 63 2.80 9.46 -8.06
C HIS A 63 1.77 10.43 -7.48
N ASN A 64 1.75 10.61 -6.15
CA ASN A 64 0.81 11.53 -5.50
C ASN A 64 1.02 12.98 -5.94
N LEU A 65 2.27 13.42 -6.12
CA LEU A 65 2.57 14.77 -6.59
C LEU A 65 2.14 14.97 -8.05
N THR A 66 2.37 13.98 -8.91
CA THR A 66 1.92 13.99 -10.31
C THR A 66 0.41 14.10 -10.40
N GLN A 67 -0.32 13.32 -9.60
CA GLN A 67 -1.79 13.36 -9.56
C GLN A 67 -2.33 14.68 -9.00
N ALA A 68 -1.63 15.31 -8.05
CA ALA A 68 -2.04 16.60 -7.50
C ALA A 68 -1.74 17.79 -8.42
N ALA A 69 -0.76 17.66 -9.31
CA ALA A 69 -0.37 18.68 -10.28
C ALA A 69 -1.15 18.61 -11.61
N SER A 70 -1.91 17.54 -11.83
CA SER A 70 -2.74 17.31 -13.02
C SER A 70 -4.15 17.85 -12.81
#